data_AF-A0A9D6UYY1-F1
#
_entry.id   AF-A0A9D6UYY1-F1
#
_cell.length_a   1.000
_cell.length_b   1.000
_cell.length_c   1.000
_cell.angle_alpha   90.00
_cell.angle_beta   90.00
_cell.angle_gamma   90.00
#
_symmetry.space_group_name_H-M   'P 1'
#
loop_
_entity.id
_entity.type
_entity.pdbx_description
1 polymer ?
#
loop_
_entity_poly.entity_id
_entity_poly.type
_entity_poly.pdbx_seq_one_letter_code
_entity_poly.pdbx_strand_id
1 'polypeptide(L)'
;MNTRRALALVVLLLVAIGIFLFFWLFKKDASNPVAPFPDSGAPIFGESGGSLPPANPPAEGGASEVILPPTPEAALIASCDSPVSIERNDCVKKAAVKAQNQSLCAAILGTLGQTDCRNAVLRTEDKIADISMDATVRYDFEFAEPVVAPAEPVDTISTRLAEAFEKAADAVREARQNPDPRYTADGFIARFSSSSPMLYSFSRSQALPGTELVAQGLGFTKTGNEIHIGNYAVSGLASADGMTIRFTLPGSMEYGTYDTWVTNERGSSRNMSQPIRLTITDSPLSPPTITGISPSVPTLSDTVTVYGSNLRGALGIYTSLGVLENVYAGDSSLTFKISDFPMIEKIKDIKGVKGNLVAVTLIVGTPQGYNQEPFLFNVQF
;
A
#
# COMPACT_ATOMS: atom_id res chain seq x y z
N MET A 1 34.05 16.70 2.24
CA MET A 1 32.59 16.56 2.03
C MET A 1 31.93 16.29 3.37
N ASN A 2 31.05 17.18 3.82
CA ASN A 2 30.61 17.26 5.22
C ASN A 2 29.69 16.10 5.63
N THR A 3 30.13 15.33 6.63
CA THR A 3 29.40 14.24 7.30
C THR A 3 27.98 14.62 7.73
N ARG A 4 27.74 15.89 8.07
CA ARG A 4 26.39 16.40 8.39
C ARG A 4 25.41 16.42 7.21
N ARG A 5 25.88 16.58 5.96
CA ARG A 5 25.03 16.51 4.77
C ARG A 5 24.65 15.08 4.41
N ALA A 6 25.57 14.13 4.63
CA ALA A 6 25.29 12.71 4.42
C ALA A 6 24.22 12.20 5.41
N LEU A 7 24.33 12.59 6.69
CA LEU A 7 23.35 12.18 7.71
C LEU A 7 21.94 12.73 7.43
N ALA A 8 21.82 14.01 7.03
CA ALA A 8 20.54 14.61 6.70
C ALA A 8 19.86 13.95 5.48
N LEU A 9 20.65 13.56 4.46
CA LEU A 9 20.15 12.83 3.29
C LEU A 9 19.68 11.42 3.66
N VAL A 10 20.41 10.72 4.53
CA VAL A 10 20.02 9.39 5.01
C VAL A 10 18.72 9.45 5.81
N VAL A 11 18.56 10.44 6.70
CA VAL A 11 17.33 10.61 7.49
C VAL A 11 16.13 10.95 6.59
N LEU A 12 16.29 11.85 5.61
CA LEU A 12 15.24 12.16 4.64
C LEU A 12 14.85 10.96 3.77
N LEU A 13 15.83 10.14 3.37
CA LEU A 13 15.59 8.93 2.61
C LEU A 13 14.81 7.91 3.45
N LEU A 14 15.18 7.71 4.72
CA LEU A 14 14.48 6.79 5.63
C LEU A 14 13.04 7.23 5.92
N VAL A 15 12.80 8.54 6.10
CA VAL A 15 11.45 9.08 6.28
C VAL A 15 10.61 8.90 5.01
N ALA A 16 11.18 9.18 3.83
CA ALA A 16 10.48 9.00 2.55
C ALA A 16 10.17 7.52 2.28
N ILE A 17 11.08 6.60 2.62
CA ILE A 17 10.87 5.16 2.51
C ILE A 17 9.77 4.70 3.49
N GLY A 18 9.79 5.17 4.74
CA GLY A 18 8.75 4.88 5.73
C GLY A 18 7.36 5.33 5.27
N ILE A 19 7.25 6.53 4.69
CA ILE A 19 5.99 7.05 4.14
C ILE A 19 5.55 6.26 2.90
N PHE A 20 6.47 5.90 2.00
CA PHE A 20 6.14 5.12 0.80
C PHE A 20 5.64 3.71 1.14
N LEU A 21 6.30 3.03 2.08
CA LEU A 21 5.87 1.73 2.58
C LEU A 21 4.51 1.80 3.26
N PHE A 22 4.28 2.87 4.03
CA PHE A 22 3.00 3.15 4.66
C PHE A 22 1.87 3.31 3.64
N PHE A 23 2.04 4.10 2.57
CA PHE A 23 1.03 4.20 1.51
C PHE A 23 0.82 2.91 0.70
N TRP A 24 1.84 2.06 0.63
CA TRP A 24 1.76 0.78 -0.08
C TRP A 24 1.04 -0.30 0.74
N LEU A 25 1.27 -0.33 2.05
CA LEU A 25 0.62 -1.20 3.04
C LEU A 25 -0.92 -1.12 3.05
N PHE A 26 -1.50 -0.01 2.57
CA PHE A 26 -2.94 0.25 2.66
C PHE A 26 -3.68 0.30 1.31
N LYS A 27 -3.08 -0.17 0.21
CA LYS A 27 -3.68 0.00 -1.14
C LYS A 27 -4.28 -1.24 -1.82
N LYS A 28 -4.30 -2.45 -1.26
CA LYS A 28 -5.07 -3.59 -1.84
C LYS A 28 -5.16 -4.72 -0.81
N ASP A 29 -6.34 -5.29 -0.55
CA ASP A 29 -6.85 -6.38 -1.38
C ASP A 29 -8.22 -6.15 -2.05
N ALA A 30 -8.24 -6.44 -3.35
CA ALA A 30 -9.44 -6.70 -4.13
C ALA A 30 -9.08 -7.76 -5.17
N SER A 31 -9.01 -9.02 -4.73
CA SER A 31 -9.25 -10.24 -5.53
C SER A 31 -8.68 -11.45 -4.78
N ASN A 32 -9.52 -12.23 -4.10
CA ASN A 32 -9.36 -13.68 -4.08
C ASN A 32 -10.71 -14.37 -3.81
N PRO A 33 -11.08 -15.39 -4.61
CA PRO A 33 -12.30 -16.16 -4.41
C PRO A 33 -12.14 -17.15 -3.23
N VAL A 34 -13.19 -17.26 -2.43
CA VAL A 34 -13.29 -18.20 -1.30
C VAL A 34 -13.40 -19.63 -1.85
N ALA A 35 -12.51 -20.52 -1.43
CA ALA A 35 -12.60 -21.95 -1.72
C ALA A 35 -13.77 -22.60 -0.96
N PRO A 36 -14.48 -23.58 -1.54
CA PRO A 36 -15.55 -24.29 -0.84
C PRO A 36 -14.98 -25.22 0.25
N PHE A 37 -15.58 -25.17 1.44
CA PHE A 37 -15.29 -26.08 2.55
C PHE A 37 -15.75 -27.52 2.22
N PRO A 38 -15.06 -28.56 2.73
CA PRO A 38 -15.52 -29.94 2.60
C PRO A 38 -16.66 -30.22 3.60
N ASP A 39 -17.66 -30.96 3.11
CA ASP A 39 -18.80 -31.47 3.87
C ASP A 39 -18.34 -32.24 5.12
N SER A 40 -18.64 -31.70 6.30
CA SER A 40 -18.63 -32.43 7.57
C SER A 40 -20.03 -32.97 7.84
N GLY A 41 -20.15 -34.30 7.82
CA GLY A 41 -21.40 -35.02 8.08
C GLY A 41 -22.05 -34.66 9.42
N ALA A 42 -23.37 -34.48 9.37
CA ALA A 42 -24.20 -34.26 10.54
C ALA A 42 -24.44 -35.58 11.32
N PRO A 43 -24.56 -35.53 12.66
CA PRO A 43 -24.99 -36.67 13.45
C PRO A 43 -26.51 -36.84 13.39
N ILE A 44 -26.90 -38.11 13.42
CA ILE A 44 -28.28 -38.60 13.44
C ILE A 44 -28.91 -38.26 14.81
N PHE A 45 -30.00 -37.49 14.79
CA PHE A 45 -31.01 -37.49 15.85
C PHE A 45 -32.38 -37.73 15.20
N GLY A 46 -33.03 -38.82 15.60
CA GLY A 46 -34.41 -39.09 15.23
C GLY A 46 -35.35 -38.48 16.26
N GLU A 47 -36.49 -37.95 15.79
CA GLU A 47 -37.80 -38.14 16.43
C GLU A 47 -38.94 -37.62 15.55
N SER A 48 -39.96 -38.47 15.42
CA SER A 48 -41.40 -38.17 15.50
C SER A 48 -42.03 -37.08 14.59
N GLY A 49 -42.66 -37.54 13.50
CA GLY A 49 -44.12 -37.45 13.30
C GLY A 49 -44.79 -36.08 13.08
N GLY A 50 -45.16 -35.79 11.83
CA GLY A 50 -46.15 -34.75 11.50
C GLY A 50 -46.35 -34.59 9.98
N SER A 51 -47.40 -35.19 9.43
CA SER A 51 -47.74 -35.16 8.00
C SER A 51 -48.37 -33.82 7.57
N LEU A 52 -47.84 -33.20 6.52
CA LEU A 52 -48.49 -32.15 5.72
C LEU A 52 -48.57 -32.58 4.24
N PRO A 53 -49.60 -32.14 3.49
CA PRO A 53 -49.88 -32.61 2.13
C PRO A 53 -48.89 -32.05 1.08
N PRO A 54 -48.73 -32.73 -0.08
CA PRO A 54 -47.72 -32.39 -1.07
C PRO A 54 -48.09 -31.12 -1.84
N ALA A 55 -47.13 -30.18 -1.91
CA ALA A 55 -47.17 -29.05 -2.82
C ALA A 55 -46.74 -29.49 -4.22
N ASN A 56 -47.51 -29.08 -5.24
CA ASN A 56 -47.21 -29.31 -6.65
C ASN A 56 -45.87 -28.68 -7.06
N PRO A 57 -45.08 -29.33 -7.94
CA PRO A 57 -43.89 -28.73 -8.52
C PRO A 57 -44.26 -27.59 -9.49
N PRO A 58 -43.53 -26.46 -9.49
CA PRO A 58 -43.70 -25.43 -10.49
C PRO A 58 -43.09 -25.88 -11.84
N ALA A 59 -43.77 -25.50 -12.91
CA ALA A 59 -43.44 -25.83 -14.29
C ALA A 59 -42.04 -25.30 -14.71
N GLU A 60 -41.26 -26.18 -15.32
CA GLU A 60 -40.00 -25.86 -16.01
C GLU A 60 -40.29 -25.03 -17.27
N GLY A 61 -40.05 -23.73 -17.19
CA GLY A 61 -39.97 -22.85 -18.36
C GLY A 61 -38.53 -22.81 -18.86
N GLY A 62 -38.22 -23.58 -19.90
CA GLY A 62 -36.95 -23.54 -20.60
C GLY A 62 -36.77 -22.22 -21.34
N ALA A 63 -35.96 -21.31 -20.81
CA ALA A 63 -35.43 -20.18 -21.54
C ALA A 63 -34.18 -20.64 -22.30
N SER A 64 -34.30 -20.79 -23.63
CA SER A 64 -33.13 -20.93 -24.50
C SER A 64 -32.31 -19.64 -24.43
N GLU A 65 -31.18 -19.69 -23.74
CA GLU A 65 -30.20 -18.61 -23.69
C GLU A 65 -29.54 -18.49 -25.08
N VAL A 66 -29.81 -17.38 -25.75
CA VAL A 66 -29.19 -17.05 -27.03
C VAL A 66 -27.72 -16.68 -26.77
N ILE A 67 -26.82 -17.64 -26.95
CA ILE A 67 -25.37 -17.43 -26.87
C ILE A 67 -24.97 -16.58 -28.07
N LEU A 68 -24.83 -15.27 -27.87
CA LEU A 68 -24.20 -14.39 -28.85
C LEU A 68 -22.71 -14.73 -28.96
N PRO A 69 -22.13 -14.73 -30.18
CA PRO A 69 -20.71 -15.00 -30.34
C PRO A 69 -19.89 -13.94 -29.57
N PRO A 70 -18.78 -14.33 -28.90
CA PRO A 70 -17.97 -13.41 -28.13
C PRO A 70 -17.43 -12.30 -29.04
N THR A 71 -17.46 -11.06 -28.55
CA THR A 71 -16.87 -9.94 -29.27
C THR A 71 -15.36 -10.19 -29.45
N PRO A 72 -14.72 -9.63 -30.49
CA PRO A 72 -13.27 -9.75 -30.70
C PRO A 72 -12.45 -9.30 -29.48
N GLU A 73 -12.96 -8.32 -28.73
CA GLU A 73 -12.36 -7.85 -27.47
C GLU A 73 -12.42 -8.92 -26.37
N ALA A 74 -13.55 -9.61 -26.22
CA ALA A 74 -13.71 -10.69 -25.26
C ALA A 74 -12.80 -11.88 -25.57
N ALA A 75 -12.61 -12.21 -26.85
CA ALA A 75 -11.69 -13.27 -27.28
C ALA A 75 -10.22 -12.95 -26.94
N LEU A 76 -9.81 -11.69 -27.11
CA LEU A 76 -8.46 -11.23 -26.74
C LEU A 76 -8.23 -11.29 -25.23
N ILE A 77 -9.19 -10.86 -24.42
CA ILE A 77 -9.09 -10.96 -22.95
C ILE A 77 -9.06 -12.42 -22.49
N ALA A 78 -9.86 -13.29 -23.12
CA ALA A 78 -9.89 -14.73 -22.80
C ALA A 78 -8.54 -15.42 -23.04
N SER A 79 -7.76 -14.95 -24.01
CA SER A 79 -6.39 -15.45 -24.25
C SER A 79 -5.36 -15.07 -23.18
N CYS A 80 -5.71 -14.15 -22.28
CA CYS A 80 -4.87 -13.68 -21.17
C CYS A 80 -5.22 -14.33 -19.83
N ASP A 81 -5.87 -15.49 -19.83
CA ASP A 81 -6.26 -16.17 -18.60
C ASP A 81 -5.03 -16.71 -17.86
N SER A 82 -4.74 -16.14 -16.69
CA SER A 82 -3.70 -16.59 -15.76
C SER A 82 -4.24 -16.52 -14.33
N PRO A 83 -3.95 -17.53 -13.48
CA PRO A 83 -4.31 -17.50 -12.07
C PRO A 83 -3.53 -16.42 -11.29
N VAL A 84 -2.42 -15.91 -11.84
CA VAL A 84 -1.63 -14.83 -11.22
C VAL A 84 -2.09 -13.49 -11.78
N SER A 85 -2.67 -12.65 -10.92
CA SER A 85 -3.26 -11.35 -11.33
C SER A 85 -2.27 -10.41 -12.02
N ILE A 86 -0.98 -10.47 -11.65
CA ILE A 86 0.08 -9.68 -12.28
C ILE A 86 0.30 -10.12 -13.72
N GLU A 87 0.41 -11.42 -13.98
CA GLU A 87 0.65 -11.96 -15.33
C GLU A 87 -0.54 -11.70 -16.26
N ARG A 88 -1.76 -11.89 -15.76
CA ARG A 88 -2.98 -11.54 -16.49
C ARG A 88 -3.01 -10.06 -16.86
N ASN A 89 -2.74 -9.17 -15.90
CA ASN A 89 -2.72 -7.73 -16.14
C ASN A 89 -1.66 -7.32 -17.17
N ASP A 90 -0.48 -7.95 -17.12
CA ASP A 90 0.62 -7.66 -18.05
C ASP A 90 0.28 -8.14 -19.48
N CYS A 91 -0.39 -9.29 -19.62
CA CYS A 91 -0.93 -9.77 -20.89
C CYS A 91 -1.99 -8.83 -21.47
N VAL A 92 -3.00 -8.45 -20.67
CA VAL A 92 -4.07 -7.53 -21.10
C VAL A 92 -3.49 -6.17 -21.49
N LYS A 93 -2.49 -5.66 -20.76
CA LYS A 93 -1.81 -4.41 -21.11
C LYS A 93 -1.11 -4.49 -22.47
N LYS A 94 -0.37 -5.59 -22.74
CA LYS A 94 0.29 -5.82 -24.03
C LYS A 94 -0.73 -5.93 -25.17
N ALA A 95 -1.84 -6.63 -24.93
CA ALA A 95 -2.95 -6.74 -25.87
C ALA A 95 -3.58 -5.36 -26.17
N ALA A 96 -3.85 -4.56 -25.15
CA ALA A 96 -4.41 -3.21 -25.27
C ALA A 96 -3.50 -2.26 -26.07
N VAL A 97 -2.19 -2.29 -25.79
CA VAL A 97 -1.19 -1.49 -26.52
C VAL A 97 -1.09 -1.94 -27.98
N LYS A 98 -1.04 -3.26 -28.23
CA LYS A 98 -1.00 -3.82 -29.58
C LYS A 98 -2.24 -3.50 -30.40
N ALA A 99 -3.42 -3.48 -29.77
CA ALA A 99 -4.69 -3.17 -30.40
C ALA A 99 -5.00 -1.65 -30.46
N GLN A 100 -4.14 -0.81 -29.87
CA GLN A 100 -4.39 0.62 -29.65
C GLN A 100 -5.80 0.93 -29.09
N ASN A 101 -6.28 0.09 -28.18
CA ASN A 101 -7.65 0.18 -27.67
C ASN A 101 -7.66 0.34 -26.15
N GLN A 102 -8.06 1.53 -25.68
CA GLN A 102 -8.12 1.86 -24.26
C GLN A 102 -9.26 1.13 -23.53
N SER A 103 -10.29 0.64 -24.23
CA SER A 103 -11.41 -0.10 -23.60
C SER A 103 -10.89 -1.38 -22.93
N LEU A 104 -9.90 -2.04 -23.55
CA LEU A 104 -9.26 -3.25 -23.03
C LEU A 104 -8.56 -3.03 -21.70
N CYS A 105 -8.12 -1.79 -21.40
CA CYS A 105 -7.54 -1.46 -20.10
C CYS A 105 -8.55 -1.57 -18.95
N ALA A 106 -9.86 -1.59 -19.20
CA ALA A 106 -10.87 -1.82 -18.15
C ALA A 106 -10.82 -3.25 -17.58
N ALA A 107 -10.27 -4.21 -18.33
CA ALA A 107 -10.13 -5.60 -17.90
C ALA A 107 -8.93 -5.83 -16.96
N ILE A 108 -8.08 -4.82 -16.74
CA ILE A 108 -6.96 -4.88 -15.78
C ILE A 108 -7.48 -4.69 -14.35
N LEU A 109 -7.02 -5.54 -13.44
CA LEU A 109 -7.41 -5.53 -12.04
C LEU A 109 -6.69 -4.42 -11.25
N GLY A 110 -7.44 -3.38 -10.87
CA GLY A 110 -7.00 -2.29 -10.00
C GLY A 110 -6.66 -0.98 -10.72
N THR A 111 -7.02 0.14 -10.10
CA THR A 111 -7.03 1.47 -10.72
C THR A 111 -5.67 1.97 -11.22
N LEU A 112 -4.58 1.64 -10.52
CA LEU A 112 -3.24 2.01 -10.95
C LEU A 112 -2.81 1.29 -12.24
N GLY A 113 -3.10 -0.02 -12.34
CA GLY A 113 -2.81 -0.81 -13.54
C GLY A 113 -3.64 -0.36 -14.73
N GLN A 114 -4.91 0.01 -14.51
CA GLN A 114 -5.76 0.59 -15.55
C GLN A 114 -5.21 1.95 -16.05
N THR A 115 -4.78 2.82 -15.12
CA THR A 115 -4.19 4.13 -15.47
C THR A 115 -2.88 3.97 -16.24
N ASP A 116 -2.00 3.09 -15.77
CA ASP A 116 -0.73 2.77 -16.42
C ASP A 116 -0.93 2.16 -17.82
N CYS A 117 -1.93 1.29 -18.00
CA CYS A 117 -2.33 0.78 -19.32
C CYS A 117 -2.85 1.87 -20.25
N ARG A 118 -3.76 2.74 -19.80
CA ARG A 118 -4.28 3.84 -20.63
C ARG A 118 -3.16 4.78 -21.09
N ASN A 119 -2.25 5.13 -20.17
CA ASN A 119 -1.07 5.93 -20.50
C ASN A 119 -0.14 5.21 -21.49
N ALA A 120 0.02 3.89 -21.38
CA ALA A 120 0.83 3.12 -22.31
C ALA A 120 0.21 3.08 -23.72
N VAL A 121 -1.12 2.94 -23.83
CA VAL A 121 -1.83 3.00 -25.12
C VAL A 121 -1.65 4.37 -25.76
N LEU A 122 -1.90 5.46 -25.01
CA LEU A 122 -1.76 6.85 -25.47
C LEU A 122 -0.34 7.19 -25.94
N ARG A 123 0.70 6.75 -25.22
CA ARG A 123 2.11 6.99 -25.61
C ARG A 123 2.52 6.28 -26.91
N THR A 124 1.72 5.33 -27.39
CA THR A 124 1.97 4.68 -28.69
C THR A 124 1.51 5.56 -29.84
N GLU A 125 0.54 6.46 -29.62
CA GLU A 125 0.10 7.45 -30.63
C GLU A 125 1.17 8.51 -30.86
N ASP A 126 1.93 8.89 -29.83
CA ASP A 126 3.07 9.80 -29.95
C ASP A 126 4.25 9.25 -30.77
N LYS A 127 4.26 7.93 -31.07
CA LYS A 127 5.25 7.30 -31.96
C LYS A 127 4.84 7.26 -33.44
N ILE A 128 3.66 7.76 -33.80
CA ILE A 128 3.24 7.92 -35.21
C ILE A 128 3.41 9.37 -35.70
N ALA A 129 3.96 10.27 -34.87
CA ALA A 129 4.69 11.44 -35.35
C ALA A 129 6.16 11.07 -35.67
N ASP A 130 6.37 9.91 -36.30
CA ASP A 130 7.59 9.66 -37.04
C ASP A 130 7.44 10.46 -38.33
N ILE A 131 8.03 11.65 -38.33
CA ILE A 131 8.31 12.39 -39.55
C ILE A 131 9.23 11.48 -40.35
N SER A 132 8.61 10.71 -41.25
CA SER A 132 9.27 10.23 -42.47
C SER A 132 9.93 11.43 -43.12
N MET A 133 11.24 11.60 -42.91
CA MET A 133 12.07 12.43 -43.75
C MET A 133 12.08 11.77 -45.14
N ASP A 134 11.08 12.12 -45.93
CA ASP A 134 11.17 12.02 -47.37
C ASP A 134 12.33 12.92 -47.83
N ALA A 135 13.34 12.31 -48.41
CA ALA A 135 14.63 12.90 -48.71
C ALA A 135 14.60 13.90 -49.88
N THR A 136 13.48 14.59 -50.14
CA THR A 136 13.37 15.51 -51.29
C THR A 136 12.68 16.86 -51.05
N VAL A 137 12.39 17.25 -49.80
CA VAL A 137 11.99 18.64 -49.53
C VAL A 137 13.22 19.47 -49.16
N ARG A 138 13.80 20.14 -50.16
CA ARG A 138 14.75 21.24 -49.94
C ARG A 138 13.99 22.40 -49.27
N TYR A 139 14.14 22.51 -47.95
CA TYR A 139 13.92 23.79 -47.29
C TYR A 139 15.18 24.63 -47.52
N ASP A 140 15.08 25.66 -48.35
CA ASP A 140 16.05 26.76 -48.34
C ASP A 140 15.89 27.50 -47.01
N PHE A 141 16.49 26.95 -45.95
CA PHE A 141 16.86 27.74 -44.80
C PHE A 141 18.00 28.64 -45.24
N GLU A 142 17.67 29.87 -45.62
CA GLU A 142 18.62 30.98 -45.47
C GLU A 142 18.95 31.04 -43.98
N PHE A 143 20.01 30.32 -43.60
CA PHE A 143 20.73 30.61 -42.37
C PHE A 143 21.21 32.05 -42.54
N ALA A 144 20.52 32.99 -41.88
CA ALA A 144 21.08 34.30 -41.65
C ALA A 144 22.50 34.04 -41.13
N GLU A 145 23.49 34.59 -41.84
CA GLU A 145 24.90 34.47 -41.44
C GLU A 145 24.97 34.75 -39.94
N PRO A 146 25.68 33.91 -39.17
CA PRO A 146 25.79 34.11 -37.73
C PRO A 146 26.26 35.54 -37.53
N VAL A 147 25.36 36.39 -37.03
CA VAL A 147 25.71 37.74 -36.63
C VAL A 147 26.75 37.50 -35.55
N VAL A 148 28.01 37.72 -35.91
CA VAL A 148 29.15 37.58 -35.01
C VAL A 148 28.90 38.62 -33.94
N ALA A 149 28.24 38.20 -32.86
CA ALA A 149 28.07 39.04 -31.70
C ALA A 149 29.48 39.46 -31.29
N PRO A 150 29.75 40.77 -31.15
CA PRO A 150 31.07 41.23 -30.80
C PRO A 150 31.52 40.47 -29.56
N ALA A 151 32.71 39.87 -29.62
CA ALA A 151 33.25 39.05 -28.55
C ALA A 151 33.20 39.86 -27.25
N GLU A 152 32.26 39.53 -26.36
CA GLU A 152 32.21 40.15 -25.04
C GLU A 152 33.55 39.83 -24.35
N PRO A 153 34.23 40.83 -23.77
CA PRO A 153 35.50 40.60 -23.09
C PRO A 153 35.32 39.53 -22.02
N VAL A 154 36.28 38.60 -21.93
CA VAL A 154 36.25 37.44 -21.03
C VAL A 154 35.98 37.83 -19.57
N ASP A 155 36.41 39.04 -19.17
CA ASP A 155 36.19 39.60 -17.84
C ASP A 155 34.70 39.86 -17.51
N THR A 156 33.89 40.22 -18.52
CA THR A 156 32.45 40.44 -18.37
C THR A 156 31.69 39.14 -18.11
N ILE A 157 32.15 38.04 -18.71
CA ILE A 157 31.55 36.70 -18.52
C ILE A 157 31.86 36.19 -17.11
N SER A 158 33.11 36.34 -16.65
CA SER A 158 33.52 35.96 -15.30
C SER A 158 32.73 36.70 -14.22
N THR A 159 32.50 38.02 -14.42
CA THR A 159 31.76 38.85 -13.48
C THR A 159 30.28 38.45 -13.41
N ARG A 160 29.61 38.26 -14.55
CA ARG A 160 28.21 37.79 -14.58
C ARG A 160 28.04 36.40 -13.95
N LEU A 161 29.03 35.52 -14.11
CA LEU A 161 29.01 34.19 -13.52
C LEU A 161 29.16 34.26 -11.99
N ALA A 162 30.06 35.11 -11.48
CA ALA A 162 30.22 35.35 -10.05
C ALA A 162 28.94 35.93 -9.41
N GLU A 163 28.33 36.94 -10.05
CA GLU A 163 27.05 37.51 -9.61
C GLU A 163 25.91 36.48 -9.60
N ALA A 164 25.86 35.60 -10.61
CA ALA A 164 24.89 34.52 -10.67
C ALA A 164 25.08 33.50 -9.53
N PHE A 165 26.32 33.15 -9.20
CA PHE A 165 26.63 32.27 -8.06
C PHE A 165 26.29 32.91 -6.72
N GLU A 166 26.58 34.19 -6.54
CA GLU A 166 26.26 34.92 -5.31
C GLU A 166 24.74 35.03 -5.11
N LYS A 167 24.01 35.38 -6.17
CA LYS A 167 22.53 35.42 -6.16
C LYS A 167 21.92 34.05 -5.89
N ALA A 168 22.50 32.97 -6.43
CA ALA A 168 22.06 31.61 -6.14
C ALA A 168 22.35 31.20 -4.69
N ALA A 169 23.51 31.60 -4.14
CA ALA A 169 23.86 31.34 -2.75
C ALA A 169 22.92 32.07 -1.77
N ASP A 170 22.54 33.31 -2.09
CA ASP A 170 21.58 34.09 -1.32
C ASP A 170 20.19 33.48 -1.34
N ALA A 171 19.70 33.05 -2.51
CA ALA A 171 18.42 32.35 -2.61
C ALA A 171 18.39 31.05 -1.79
N VAL A 172 19.50 30.29 -1.77
CA VAL A 172 19.63 29.07 -0.94
C VAL A 172 19.68 29.42 0.56
N ARG A 173 20.30 30.53 0.95
CA ARG A 173 20.36 31.00 2.33
C ARG A 173 18.99 31.47 2.81
N GLU A 174 18.25 32.21 1.98
CA GLU A 174 16.88 32.64 2.25
C GLU A 174 15.92 31.46 2.39
N ALA A 175 15.99 30.49 1.47
CA ALA A 175 15.17 29.26 1.54
C ALA A 175 15.46 28.41 2.79
N ARG A 176 16.67 28.50 3.37
CA ARG A 176 17.01 27.87 4.65
C ARG A 176 16.46 28.62 5.86
N GLN A 177 16.37 29.94 5.78
CA GLN A 177 15.88 30.79 6.86
C GLN A 177 14.35 30.79 6.94
N ASN A 178 13.69 30.63 5.80
CA ASN A 178 12.24 30.54 5.71
C ASN A 178 11.84 29.27 4.93
N PRO A 179 12.03 28.08 5.54
CA PRO A 179 11.65 26.83 4.89
C PRO A 179 10.14 26.88 4.65
N ASP A 180 9.74 26.72 3.38
CA ASP A 180 8.34 26.68 3.02
C ASP A 180 7.65 25.62 3.90
N PRO A 181 6.65 26.02 4.70
CA PRO A 181 6.03 25.16 5.71
C PRO A 181 5.55 23.85 5.09
N ARG A 182 5.18 23.86 3.80
CA ARG A 182 4.81 22.68 3.02
C ARG A 182 5.84 21.55 3.00
N TYR A 183 7.11 21.84 3.22
CA TYR A 183 8.20 20.86 3.23
C TYR A 183 8.83 20.69 4.61
N THR A 184 8.27 21.35 5.62
CA THR A 184 8.64 21.13 7.02
C THR A 184 7.92 19.91 7.58
N ALA A 185 8.47 19.29 8.63
CA ALA A 185 7.79 18.23 9.36
C ALA A 185 6.43 18.73 9.89
N ASP A 186 6.39 19.94 10.45
CA ASP A 186 5.16 20.53 10.98
C ASP A 186 4.10 20.76 9.90
N GLY A 187 4.46 21.27 8.73
CA GLY A 187 3.49 21.42 7.64
C GLY A 187 3.14 20.12 6.93
N PHE A 188 3.98 19.08 6.99
CA PHE A 188 3.57 17.72 6.63
C PHE A 188 2.49 17.23 7.60
N ILE A 189 2.75 17.27 8.91
CA ILE A 189 1.80 16.86 9.97
C ILE A 189 0.51 17.70 9.90
N ALA A 190 0.60 19.01 9.66
CA ALA A 190 -0.55 19.89 9.57
C ALA A 190 -1.53 19.46 8.46
N ARG A 191 -1.03 18.97 7.32
CA ARG A 191 -1.90 18.48 6.24
C ARG A 191 -2.69 17.24 6.63
N PHE A 192 -2.07 16.30 7.34
CA PHE A 192 -2.78 15.13 7.85
C PHE A 192 -3.75 15.50 8.95
N SER A 193 -3.40 16.48 9.78
CA SER A 193 -4.35 16.98 10.75
C SER A 193 -5.58 17.54 10.00
N SER A 194 -5.43 18.29 8.91
CA SER A 194 -6.57 18.85 8.17
C SER A 194 -7.38 17.87 7.31
N SER A 195 -6.94 16.62 7.13
CA SER A 195 -7.68 15.64 6.32
C SER A 195 -8.80 14.96 7.11
N SER A 196 -9.78 14.40 6.40
CA SER A 196 -10.75 13.47 6.99
C SER A 196 -10.04 12.32 7.73
N PRO A 197 -10.63 11.79 8.81
CA PRO A 197 -9.99 10.75 9.59
C PRO A 197 -9.81 9.49 8.76
N MET A 198 -8.68 8.83 8.95
CA MET A 198 -8.39 7.50 8.43
C MET A 198 -8.03 6.61 9.63
N LEU A 199 -8.83 5.57 9.87
CA LEU A 199 -8.49 4.52 10.82
C LEU A 199 -7.66 3.48 10.08
N TYR A 200 -6.62 2.95 10.71
CA TYR A 200 -5.81 1.86 10.17
C TYR A 200 -5.96 0.58 10.96
N SER A 201 -5.91 0.67 12.29
CA SER A 201 -5.92 -0.49 13.16
C SER A 201 -6.26 -0.11 14.59
N PHE A 202 -6.46 -1.14 15.40
CA PHE A 202 -6.39 -1.05 16.85
C PHE A 202 -5.16 -1.78 17.36
N SER A 203 -4.76 -1.48 18.59
CA SER A 203 -3.70 -2.20 19.32
C SER A 203 -3.93 -3.71 19.46
N ARG A 204 -5.17 -4.17 19.26
CA ARG A 204 -5.59 -5.58 19.26
C ARG A 204 -6.76 -5.77 18.28
N SER A 205 -6.82 -6.90 17.57
CA SER A 205 -8.00 -7.26 16.76
C SER A 205 -9.09 -7.99 17.57
N GLN A 206 -8.75 -8.44 18.78
CA GLN A 206 -9.66 -9.10 19.72
C GLN A 206 -9.59 -8.45 21.10
N ALA A 207 -10.73 -8.29 21.77
CA ALA A 207 -10.80 -7.70 23.10
C ALA A 207 -12.05 -8.16 23.88
N LEU A 208 -12.00 -8.02 25.21
CA LEU A 208 -13.18 -8.16 26.06
C LEU A 208 -13.90 -6.80 26.19
N PRO A 209 -15.21 -6.77 26.46
CA PRO A 209 -15.89 -5.56 26.90
C PRO A 209 -15.17 -4.90 28.09
N GLY A 210 -15.10 -3.58 28.12
CA GLY A 210 -14.35 -2.84 29.16
C GLY A 210 -12.83 -2.78 28.99
N THR A 211 -12.26 -3.42 27.96
CA THR A 211 -10.82 -3.34 27.69
C THR A 211 -10.44 -1.97 27.12
N GLU A 212 -9.30 -1.42 27.56
CA GLU A 212 -8.69 -0.25 26.92
C GLU A 212 -8.00 -0.64 25.61
N LEU A 213 -8.29 0.09 24.53
CA LEU A 213 -7.67 -0.06 23.23
C LEU A 213 -7.07 1.27 22.76
N VAL A 214 -6.11 1.15 21.85
CA VAL A 214 -5.53 2.29 21.13
C VAL A 214 -5.91 2.17 19.66
N ALA A 215 -6.67 3.13 19.15
CA ALA A 215 -6.90 3.30 17.72
C ALA A 215 -5.71 4.03 17.10
N GLN A 216 -5.24 3.55 15.95
CA GLN A 216 -4.15 4.12 15.18
C GLN A 216 -4.67 4.58 13.82
N GLY A 217 -4.33 5.80 13.43
CA GLY A 217 -4.89 6.46 12.25
C GLY A 217 -4.16 7.74 11.86
N LEU A 218 -4.78 8.52 10.98
CA LEU A 218 -4.43 9.90 10.66
C LEU A 218 -5.70 10.76 10.66
N GLY A 219 -5.55 12.07 10.75
CA GLY A 219 -6.68 13.02 10.66
C GLY A 219 -7.58 13.03 11.89
N PHE A 220 -7.11 12.48 13.02
CA PHE A 220 -7.80 12.64 14.29
C PHE A 220 -7.69 14.09 14.77
N THR A 221 -8.79 14.63 15.29
CA THR A 221 -8.83 15.99 15.82
C THR A 221 -8.31 15.98 17.26
N LYS A 222 -7.93 17.15 17.80
CA LYS A 222 -7.48 17.21 19.20
C LYS A 222 -8.59 16.83 20.19
N THR A 223 -9.84 17.03 19.80
CA THR A 223 -11.05 16.77 20.60
C THR A 223 -12.21 16.42 19.68
N GLY A 224 -13.25 15.78 20.20
CA GLY A 224 -14.48 15.55 19.43
C GLY A 224 -14.39 14.42 18.42
N ASN A 225 -13.43 13.49 18.60
CA ASN A 225 -13.47 12.24 17.86
C ASN A 225 -14.49 11.29 18.49
N GLU A 226 -15.03 10.42 17.66
CA GLU A 226 -15.92 9.35 18.07
C GLU A 226 -15.50 8.05 17.38
N ILE A 227 -15.33 6.99 18.17
CA ILE A 227 -15.04 5.65 17.67
C ILE A 227 -16.35 4.87 17.62
N HIS A 228 -16.66 4.35 16.44
CA HIS A 228 -17.83 3.51 16.19
C HIS A 228 -17.41 2.06 16.07
N ILE A 229 -18.14 1.17 16.75
CA ILE A 229 -17.94 -0.28 16.75
C ILE A 229 -19.32 -0.93 16.53
N GLY A 230 -19.65 -1.20 15.27
CA GLY A 230 -21.01 -1.61 14.89
C GLY A 230 -22.04 -0.55 15.26
N ASN A 231 -22.97 -0.88 16.16
CA ASN A 231 -23.99 0.03 16.65
C ASN A 231 -23.58 0.78 17.94
N TYR A 232 -22.39 0.49 18.47
CA TYR A 232 -21.85 1.14 19.66
C TYR A 232 -20.98 2.33 19.25
N ALA A 233 -20.96 3.38 20.06
CA ALA A 233 -20.10 4.53 19.85
C ALA A 233 -19.48 5.03 21.16
N VAL A 234 -18.22 5.46 21.08
CA VAL A 234 -17.48 6.10 22.19
C VAL A 234 -17.11 7.50 21.75
N SER A 235 -17.80 8.48 22.31
CA SER A 235 -17.74 9.89 21.92
C SER A 235 -16.79 10.72 22.79
N GLY A 236 -16.44 11.91 22.31
CA GLY A 236 -15.68 12.91 23.08
C GLY A 236 -14.18 12.60 23.22
N LEU A 237 -13.65 11.75 22.35
CA LEU A 237 -12.28 11.28 22.41
C LEU A 237 -11.29 12.32 21.88
N ALA A 238 -10.12 12.37 22.50
CA ALA A 238 -9.03 13.28 22.17
C ALA A 238 -7.85 12.55 21.52
N SER A 239 -7.16 13.24 20.61
CA SER A 239 -5.91 12.78 20.00
C SER A 239 -4.87 13.90 20.06
N ALA A 240 -3.86 13.75 20.91
CA ALA A 240 -2.85 14.79 21.10
C ALA A 240 -1.92 14.95 19.88
N ASP A 241 -1.65 13.85 19.19
CA ASP A 241 -0.74 13.74 18.05
C ASP A 241 -1.49 13.71 16.69
N GLY A 242 -2.82 13.64 16.70
CA GLY A 242 -3.64 13.49 15.50
C GLY A 242 -3.56 12.10 14.85
N MET A 243 -2.94 11.13 15.53
CA MET A 243 -2.64 9.79 15.01
C MET A 243 -3.11 8.67 15.95
N THR A 244 -3.23 8.93 17.25
CA THR A 244 -3.63 7.93 18.25
C THR A 244 -4.82 8.39 19.07
N ILE A 245 -5.75 7.48 19.35
CA ILE A 245 -6.86 7.68 20.28
C ILE A 245 -6.89 6.51 21.26
N ARG A 246 -6.89 6.81 22.56
CA ARG A 246 -7.09 5.81 23.63
C ARG A 246 -8.55 5.84 24.06
N PHE A 247 -9.16 4.67 24.21
CA PHE A 247 -10.56 4.56 24.61
C PHE A 247 -10.82 3.21 25.28
N THR A 248 -11.91 3.14 26.04
CA THR A 248 -12.37 1.92 26.70
C THR A 248 -13.60 1.39 25.98
N LEU A 249 -13.63 0.10 25.67
CA LEU A 249 -14.79 -0.55 25.09
C LEU A 249 -15.99 -0.49 26.05
N PRO A 250 -17.22 -0.19 25.59
CA PRO A 250 -18.39 -0.26 26.44
C PRO A 250 -18.53 -1.64 27.09
N GLY A 251 -18.77 -1.68 28.40
CA GLY A 251 -18.91 -2.94 29.15
C GLY A 251 -20.16 -3.75 28.78
N SER A 252 -21.14 -3.11 28.15
CA SER A 252 -22.40 -3.73 27.70
C SER A 252 -22.33 -4.29 26.28
N MET A 253 -21.13 -4.36 25.67
CA MET A 253 -21.00 -4.92 24.33
C MET A 253 -21.24 -6.44 24.34
N GLU A 254 -22.04 -6.89 23.39
CA GLU A 254 -22.20 -8.31 23.09
C GLU A 254 -20.95 -8.88 22.40
N TYR A 255 -20.81 -10.21 22.45
CA TYR A 255 -19.74 -10.89 21.72
C TYR A 255 -20.06 -10.96 20.23
N GLY A 256 -19.06 -10.72 19.40
CA GLY A 256 -19.24 -10.67 17.95
C GLY A 256 -18.11 -9.93 17.24
N THR A 257 -18.15 -9.93 15.91
CA THR A 257 -17.21 -9.17 15.07
C THR A 257 -17.92 -7.95 14.50
N TYR A 258 -17.36 -6.77 14.74
CA TYR A 258 -17.96 -5.50 14.38
C TYR A 258 -17.09 -4.74 13.40
N ASP A 259 -17.72 -4.12 12.41
CA ASP A 259 -17.06 -3.10 11.59
C ASP A 259 -16.83 -1.85 12.43
N THR A 260 -15.69 -1.20 12.22
CA THR A 260 -15.23 -0.07 13.03
C THR A 260 -14.79 1.09 12.15
N TRP A 261 -15.02 2.30 12.65
CA TRP A 261 -14.57 3.52 12.00
C TRP A 261 -14.50 4.67 13.02
N VAL A 262 -13.84 5.75 12.62
CA VAL A 262 -13.73 6.99 13.40
C VAL A 262 -14.48 8.09 12.68
N THR A 263 -15.20 8.92 13.43
CA THR A 263 -15.76 10.19 12.94
C THR A 263 -15.24 11.36 13.75
N ASN A 264 -15.15 12.52 13.12
CA ASN A 264 -14.92 13.81 13.78
C ASN A 264 -15.50 14.93 12.91
N GLU A 265 -15.26 16.19 13.28
CA GLU A 265 -15.72 17.37 12.52
C GLU A 265 -15.24 17.43 11.05
N ARG A 266 -14.21 16.64 10.68
CA ARG A 266 -13.62 16.59 9.34
C ARG A 266 -14.13 15.42 8.50
N GLY A 267 -14.99 14.57 9.04
CA GLY A 267 -15.67 13.50 8.30
C GLY A 267 -15.59 12.13 8.97
N SER A 268 -15.54 11.08 8.16
CA SER A 268 -15.59 9.68 8.58
C SER A 268 -14.51 8.85 7.91
N SER A 269 -13.92 7.91 8.67
CA SER A 269 -12.96 6.94 8.16
C SER A 269 -13.62 5.66 7.62
N ARG A 270 -14.96 5.62 7.56
CA ARG A 270 -15.70 4.40 7.22
C ARG A 270 -15.42 4.00 5.76
N ASN A 271 -14.84 2.83 5.58
CA ASN A 271 -14.60 2.24 4.27
C ASN A 271 -15.46 0.98 4.10
N MET A 272 -16.51 1.06 3.26
CA MET A 272 -17.42 -0.07 3.04
C MET A 272 -16.80 -1.19 2.20
N SER A 273 -15.78 -0.89 1.39
CA SER A 273 -15.09 -1.90 0.57
C SER A 273 -14.09 -2.71 1.40
N GLN A 274 -13.52 -2.10 2.44
CA GLN A 274 -12.52 -2.71 3.32
C GLN A 274 -12.73 -2.23 4.77
N PRO A 275 -13.74 -2.76 5.48
CA PRO A 275 -13.98 -2.35 6.86
C PRO A 275 -12.90 -2.87 7.79
N ILE A 276 -12.49 -2.04 8.74
CA ILE A 276 -11.64 -2.48 9.85
C ILE A 276 -12.53 -3.18 10.85
N ARG A 277 -12.17 -4.38 11.26
CA ARG A 277 -12.99 -5.22 12.15
C ARG A 277 -12.33 -5.41 13.50
N LEU A 278 -13.17 -5.42 14.54
CA LEU A 278 -12.80 -5.74 15.91
C LEU A 278 -13.70 -6.88 16.41
N THR A 279 -13.10 -7.93 16.95
CA THR A 279 -13.83 -9.06 17.53
C THR A 279 -13.90 -8.92 19.05
N ILE A 280 -15.11 -8.91 19.59
CA ILE A 280 -15.39 -8.89 21.02
C ILE A 280 -15.66 -10.32 21.47
N THR A 281 -14.89 -10.81 22.43
CA THR A 281 -14.92 -12.21 22.89
C THR A 281 -14.52 -12.32 24.38
N ASP A 282 -14.90 -13.41 25.04
CA ASP A 282 -14.52 -13.74 26.41
C ASP A 282 -13.08 -14.29 26.52
N SER A 283 -12.50 -14.71 25.40
CA SER A 283 -11.19 -15.37 25.35
C SER A 283 -10.30 -14.77 24.26
N PRO A 284 -9.97 -13.46 24.35
CA PRO A 284 -9.20 -12.80 23.31
C PRO A 284 -7.79 -13.39 23.24
N LEU A 285 -7.39 -13.75 22.03
CA LEU A 285 -6.05 -14.23 21.79
C LEU A 285 -5.04 -13.08 21.86
N SER A 286 -3.84 -13.38 22.36
CA SER A 286 -2.78 -12.38 22.43
C SER A 286 -2.19 -12.10 21.04
N PRO A 287 -1.82 -10.84 20.73
CA PRO A 287 -1.08 -10.51 19.51
C PRO A 287 0.26 -11.28 19.40
N PRO A 288 0.84 -11.38 18.20
CA PRO A 288 2.16 -11.99 18.03
C PRO A 288 3.23 -11.20 18.78
N THR A 289 4.21 -11.90 19.34
CA THR A 289 5.39 -11.27 19.96
C THR A 289 6.64 -11.84 19.33
N ILE A 290 7.61 -10.98 19.00
CA ILE A 290 8.89 -11.41 18.44
C ILE A 290 9.94 -11.35 19.55
N THR A 291 10.65 -12.44 19.78
CA THR A 291 11.71 -12.54 20.81
C THR A 291 13.11 -12.53 20.23
N GLY A 292 13.26 -12.90 18.96
CA GLY A 292 14.56 -12.89 18.30
C GLY A 292 14.50 -13.40 16.87
N ILE A 293 15.65 -13.35 16.20
CA ILE A 293 15.83 -13.89 14.85
C ILE A 293 17.13 -14.69 14.75
N SER A 294 17.20 -15.61 13.80
CA SER A 294 18.41 -16.34 13.43
C SER A 294 18.51 -16.49 11.90
N PRO A 295 19.68 -16.20 11.30
CA PRO A 295 20.87 -15.62 11.93
C PRO A 295 20.59 -14.18 12.42
N SER A 296 21.40 -13.67 13.35
CA SER A 296 21.23 -12.31 13.89
C SER A 296 21.59 -11.20 12.90
N VAL A 297 22.40 -11.54 11.89
CA VAL A 297 22.79 -10.67 10.78
C VAL A 297 22.69 -11.46 9.48
N PRO A 298 21.48 -11.65 8.92
CA PRO A 298 21.30 -12.38 7.67
C PRO A 298 21.84 -11.63 6.47
N THR A 299 22.32 -12.40 5.50
CA THR A 299 22.63 -11.95 4.14
C THR A 299 21.44 -12.14 3.21
N LEU A 300 21.52 -11.62 1.98
CA LEU A 300 20.42 -11.71 0.99
C LEU A 300 19.97 -13.14 0.67
N SER A 301 20.88 -14.12 0.77
CA SER A 301 20.61 -15.53 0.48
C SER A 301 20.15 -16.35 1.69
N ASP A 302 20.25 -15.79 2.89
CA ASP A 302 19.96 -16.54 4.12
C ASP A 302 18.45 -16.72 4.31
N THR A 303 18.08 -17.91 4.79
CA THR A 303 16.76 -18.15 5.36
C THR A 303 16.76 -17.65 6.80
N VAL A 304 15.98 -16.60 7.05
CA VAL A 304 15.76 -16.03 8.38
C VAL A 304 14.68 -16.81 9.09
N THR A 305 14.96 -17.23 10.32
CA THR A 305 13.98 -17.76 11.26
C THR A 305 13.68 -16.69 12.30
N VAL A 306 12.42 -16.33 12.46
CA VAL A 306 11.95 -15.45 13.54
C VAL A 306 11.38 -16.32 14.63
N TYR A 307 11.77 -16.04 15.88
CA TYR A 307 11.25 -16.70 17.07
C TYR A 307 10.30 -15.78 17.81
N GLY A 308 9.26 -16.36 18.40
CA GLY A 308 8.24 -15.60 19.06
C GLY A 308 7.14 -16.45 19.70
N SER A 309 6.02 -15.78 19.98
CA SER A 309 4.78 -16.42 20.44
C SER A 309 3.60 -15.91 19.64
N ASN A 310 2.53 -16.70 19.57
CA ASN A 310 1.31 -16.43 18.80
C ASN A 310 1.59 -16.09 17.33
N LEU A 311 2.59 -16.73 16.71
CA LEU A 311 2.95 -16.52 15.30
C LEU A 311 2.10 -17.36 14.34
N ARG A 312 1.33 -18.32 14.86
CA ARG A 312 0.50 -19.24 14.08
C ARG A 312 -0.48 -18.47 13.19
N GLY A 313 -0.54 -18.88 11.92
CA GLY A 313 -1.45 -18.28 10.95
C GLY A 313 -1.06 -16.87 10.56
N ALA A 314 0.23 -16.52 10.64
CA ALA A 314 0.75 -15.26 10.11
C ALA A 314 0.22 -15.01 8.69
N LEU A 315 -0.48 -13.89 8.54
CA LEU A 315 -1.03 -13.44 7.26
C LEU A 315 0.08 -12.85 6.40
N GLY A 316 1.05 -12.19 7.04
CA GLY A 316 2.20 -11.64 6.36
C GLY A 316 3.26 -11.04 7.29
N ILE A 317 4.39 -10.75 6.68
CA ILE A 317 5.54 -10.08 7.26
C ILE A 317 5.71 -8.74 6.55
N TYR A 318 5.73 -7.68 7.36
CA TYR A 318 5.83 -6.31 6.90
C TYR A 318 7.18 -5.74 7.32
N THR A 319 7.95 -5.28 6.35
CA THR A 319 9.29 -4.73 6.59
C THR A 319 9.54 -3.45 5.84
N SER A 320 10.67 -2.81 6.15
CA SER A 320 11.18 -1.69 5.34
C SER A 320 11.61 -2.09 3.91
N LEU A 321 11.62 -3.40 3.62
CA LEU A 321 11.98 -3.98 2.33
C LEU A 321 10.74 -4.38 1.51
N GLY A 322 9.54 -4.21 2.08
CA GLY A 322 8.27 -4.60 1.48
C GLY A 322 7.52 -5.62 2.34
N VAL A 323 6.53 -6.26 1.72
CA VAL A 323 5.64 -7.22 2.39
C VAL A 323 5.82 -8.60 1.76
N LEU A 324 5.86 -9.61 2.62
CA LEU A 324 5.72 -11.01 2.26
C LEU A 324 4.40 -11.52 2.82
N GLU A 325 3.53 -12.00 1.94
CA GLU A 325 2.25 -12.59 2.31
C GLU A 325 2.38 -14.12 2.38
N ASN A 326 1.43 -14.77 3.05
CA ASN A 326 1.31 -16.23 3.10
C ASN A 326 2.58 -16.93 3.63
N VAL A 327 3.23 -16.32 4.62
CA VAL A 327 4.45 -16.87 5.20
C VAL A 327 4.10 -18.10 6.04
N TYR A 328 4.84 -19.19 5.83
CA TYR A 328 4.66 -20.39 6.64
C TYR A 328 5.15 -20.12 8.06
N ALA A 329 4.20 -20.10 9.00
CA ALA A 329 4.45 -19.87 10.41
C ALA A 329 3.93 -21.03 11.25
N GLY A 330 4.81 -21.60 12.06
CA GLY A 330 4.42 -22.42 13.20
C GLY A 330 4.00 -21.54 14.39
N ASP A 331 3.70 -22.17 15.52
CA ASP A 331 3.22 -21.45 16.71
C ASP A 331 4.30 -20.52 17.31
N SER A 332 5.57 -20.97 17.29
CA SER A 332 6.71 -20.29 17.92
C SER A 332 7.75 -19.74 16.95
N SER A 333 7.63 -20.03 15.66
CA SER A 333 8.57 -19.55 14.66
C SER A 333 7.96 -19.41 13.28
N LEU A 334 8.55 -18.53 12.48
CA LEU A 334 8.26 -18.39 11.05
C LEU A 334 9.58 -18.24 10.29
N THR A 335 9.56 -18.56 8.99
CA THR A 335 10.76 -18.47 8.16
C THR A 335 10.50 -17.73 6.85
N PHE A 336 11.50 -16.98 6.38
CA PHE A 336 11.47 -16.29 5.10
C PHE A 336 12.89 -16.06 4.58
N LYS A 337 13.07 -15.74 3.30
CA LYS A 337 14.36 -15.25 2.79
C LYS A 337 14.34 -13.76 2.56
N ILE A 338 15.47 -13.11 2.81
CA ILE A 338 15.62 -11.67 2.53
C ILE A 338 15.37 -11.39 1.05
N SER A 339 15.88 -12.23 0.15
CA SER A 339 15.69 -12.11 -1.30
C SER A 339 14.23 -12.11 -1.76
N ASP A 340 13.30 -12.61 -0.96
CA ASP A 340 11.89 -12.71 -1.35
C ASP A 340 11.19 -11.34 -1.32
N PHE A 341 11.76 -10.36 -0.61
CA PHE A 341 11.15 -9.03 -0.52
C PHE A 341 11.25 -8.24 -1.83
N PRO A 342 10.16 -7.59 -2.28
CA PRO A 342 10.08 -6.98 -3.60
C PRO A 342 11.00 -5.76 -3.80
N MET A 343 11.48 -5.10 -2.73
CA MET A 343 12.41 -3.98 -2.87
C MET A 343 13.88 -4.40 -3.04
N ILE A 344 14.25 -5.65 -2.75
CA ILE A 344 15.66 -6.07 -2.73
C ILE A 344 16.35 -5.80 -4.07
N GLU A 345 15.73 -6.18 -5.17
CA GLU A 345 16.26 -5.99 -6.53
C GLU A 345 16.54 -4.52 -6.86
N LYS A 346 15.83 -3.59 -6.21
CA LYS A 346 15.99 -2.15 -6.44
C LYS A 346 17.10 -1.53 -5.61
N ILE A 347 17.44 -2.13 -4.47
CA ILE A 347 18.32 -1.50 -3.47
C ILE A 347 19.68 -2.20 -3.31
N LYS A 348 19.80 -3.49 -3.65
CA LYS A 348 21.00 -4.28 -3.38
C LYS A 348 22.29 -3.73 -4.02
N ASP A 349 22.17 -3.04 -5.15
CA ASP A 349 23.30 -2.46 -5.87
C ASP A 349 23.49 -0.95 -5.63
N ILE A 350 22.68 -0.33 -4.77
CA ILE A 350 22.84 1.08 -4.43
C ILE A 350 24.14 1.26 -3.66
N LYS A 351 24.96 2.22 -4.11
CA LYS A 351 26.19 2.62 -3.44
C LYS A 351 25.86 3.15 -2.03
N GLY A 352 26.34 2.45 -1.00
CA GLY A 352 26.04 2.73 0.41
C GLY A 352 25.08 1.72 1.06
N VAL A 353 24.40 0.89 0.26
CA VAL A 353 23.65 -0.29 0.72
C VAL A 353 24.53 -1.52 0.54
N LYS A 354 25.04 -1.74 -0.68
CA LYS A 354 25.93 -2.86 -1.00
C LYS A 354 27.13 -2.93 -0.07
N GLY A 355 27.36 -4.09 0.54
CA GLY A 355 28.46 -4.33 1.47
C GLY A 355 28.29 -3.71 2.85
N ASN A 356 27.14 -3.08 3.15
CA ASN A 356 26.86 -2.44 4.44
C ASN A 356 25.75 -3.15 5.20
N LEU A 357 25.73 -2.95 6.52
CA LEU A 357 24.64 -3.35 7.38
C LEU A 357 23.51 -2.32 7.30
N VAL A 358 22.30 -2.80 7.02
CA VAL A 358 21.09 -1.98 6.95
C VAL A 358 20.11 -2.46 8.00
N ALA A 359 19.65 -1.55 8.85
CA ALA A 359 18.60 -1.83 9.82
C ALA A 359 17.25 -1.97 9.11
N VAL A 360 16.57 -3.08 9.39
CA VAL A 360 15.27 -3.45 8.84
C VAL A 360 14.28 -3.59 9.98
N THR A 361 13.13 -2.93 9.84
CA THR A 361 11.99 -3.10 10.74
C THR A 361 11.21 -4.35 10.34
N LEU A 362 10.71 -5.08 11.32
CA LEU A 362 9.93 -6.30 11.14
C LEU A 362 8.64 -6.21 11.97
N ILE A 363 7.52 -6.37 11.29
CA ILE A 363 6.19 -6.53 11.89
C ILE A 363 5.57 -7.81 11.31
N VAL A 364 5.01 -8.64 12.17
CA VAL A 364 4.27 -9.85 11.84
C VAL A 364 2.80 -9.57 12.09
N GLY A 365 1.97 -9.79 11.07
CA GLY A 365 0.52 -9.74 11.19
C GLY A 365 -0.06 -11.15 11.28
N THR A 366 -0.93 -11.37 12.26
CA THR A 366 -1.73 -12.58 12.41
C THR A 366 -3.22 -12.21 12.53
N PRO A 367 -4.16 -13.17 12.51
CA PRO A 367 -5.57 -12.88 12.78
C PRO A 367 -5.82 -12.21 14.14
N GLN A 368 -4.89 -12.37 15.08
CA GLN A 368 -4.92 -11.76 16.43
C GLN A 368 -4.38 -10.32 16.46
N GLY A 369 -3.88 -9.82 15.33
CA GLY A 369 -3.37 -8.47 15.16
C GLY A 369 -1.88 -8.46 14.82
N TYR A 370 -1.20 -7.40 15.21
CA TYR A 370 0.21 -7.17 14.91
C TYR A 370 1.05 -7.17 16.19
N ASN A 371 2.35 -7.47 16.08
CA ASN A 371 3.24 -7.24 17.20
C ASN A 371 3.30 -5.74 17.50
N GLN A 372 3.12 -5.38 18.77
CA GLN A 372 2.96 -3.98 19.18
C GLN A 372 4.25 -3.17 19.01
N GLU A 373 5.39 -3.81 19.21
CA GLU A 373 6.71 -3.19 19.06
C GLU A 373 7.38 -3.69 17.78
N PRO A 374 7.70 -2.80 16.82
CA PRO A 374 8.46 -3.18 15.64
C PRO A 374 9.79 -3.80 16.04
N PHE A 375 10.08 -4.98 15.53
CA PHE A 375 11.36 -5.65 15.80
C PHE A 375 12.41 -5.13 14.82
N LEU A 376 13.57 -4.70 15.32
CA LEU A 376 14.66 -4.18 14.49
C LEU A 376 15.77 -5.22 14.37
N PHE A 377 16.27 -5.44 13.16
CA PHE A 377 17.43 -6.29 12.92
C PHE A 377 18.29 -5.77 11.77
N ASN A 378 19.56 -6.18 11.72
CA ASN A 378 20.49 -5.74 10.69
C ASN A 378 20.61 -6.80 9.60
N VAL A 379 20.53 -6.38 8.35
CA VAL A 379 20.76 -7.22 7.17
C VAL A 379 22.05 -6.80 6.49
N GLN A 380 22.86 -7.77 6.11
CA GLN A 380 24.06 -7.55 5.29
C GLN A 380 23.68 -7.64 3.81
N PHE A 381 23.78 -6.49 3.12
CA PHE A 381 23.50 -6.37 1.68
C PHE A 381 24.74 -6.60 0.81
#